data_AF-A0A961H4C0-F1
#
_entry.id   AF-A0A961H4C0-F1
#
_cell.length_a   1.000
_cell.length_b   1.000
_cell.length_c   1.000
_cell.angle_alpha   90.00
_cell.angle_beta   90.00
_cell.angle_gamma   90.00
#
_symmetry.space_group_name_H-M   'P 1'
#
loop_
_entity.id
_entity.type
_entity.pdbx_description
1 polymer ?
#
loop_
_entity_poly.entity_id
_entity_poly.type
_entity_poly.pdbx_seq_one_letter_code
_entity_poly.pdbx_strand_id
1 'polypeptide(L)'
;MVTGDLKSKVDKVWNAFWTGGIANPMEVIEQITYLLFIRRLDELQTLAERKANTTGKPIERPVFPEGMDTFGQSPRPFTDLRWGTFSNLAPAEMFEIVDQHVFPFIRGLGETGSSFAS
;
A
#
# COMPACT_ATOMS: atom_id res chain seq x y z
N MET A 1 10.27 17.87 16.97
CA MET A 1 9.16 18.06 17.92
C MET A 1 7.90 17.48 17.29
N VAL A 2 7.31 16.43 17.86
CA VAL A 2 6.00 15.95 17.42
C VAL A 2 5.00 17.02 17.80
N THR A 3 4.34 17.65 16.82
CA THR A 3 3.32 18.67 17.08
C THR A 3 2.08 18.01 17.71
N GLY A 4 1.29 18.78 18.47
CA GLY A 4 0.05 18.28 19.07
C GLY A 4 -0.90 17.65 18.05
N ASP A 5 -0.92 18.19 16.83
CA ASP A 5 -1.74 17.68 15.72
C ASP A 5 -1.31 16.30 15.23
N LEU A 6 0.00 16.04 15.16
CA LEU A 6 0.51 14.74 14.74
C LEU A 6 0.17 13.67 15.78
N LYS A 7 0.34 14.00 17.07
CA LYS A 7 -0.06 13.11 18.16
C LYS A 7 -1.55 12.79 18.11
N SER A 8 -2.40 13.81 17.93
CA SER A 8 -3.85 13.62 17.81
C SER A 8 -4.24 12.70 16.64
N LYS A 9 -3.54 12.78 15.50
CA LYS A 9 -3.77 11.87 14.36
C LYS A 9 -3.37 10.44 14.68
N VAL A 10 -2.24 10.24 15.34
CA VAL A 10 -1.80 8.91 15.79
C VAL A 10 -2.80 8.31 16.77
N ASP A 11 -3.26 9.08 17.75
CA ASP A 11 -4.25 8.63 18.74
C ASP A 11 -5.58 8.23 18.07
N LYS A 12 -6.02 8.97 17.04
CA LYS A 12 -7.23 8.61 16.27
C LYS A 12 -7.08 7.29 15.53
N VAL A 13 -5.93 7.05 14.89
CA VAL A 13 -5.65 5.77 14.22
C VAL A 13 -5.67 4.64 15.24
N TRP A 14 -5.00 4.81 16.38
CA TRP A 14 -4.97 3.83 17.46
C TRP A 14 -6.38 3.49 17.97
N ASN A 15 -7.21 4.50 18.22
CA ASN A 15 -8.58 4.31 18.68
C ASN A 15 -9.44 3.57 17.65
N ALA A 16 -9.24 3.83 16.35
CA ALA A 16 -9.98 3.13 15.30
C ALA A 16 -9.70 1.62 15.32
N PHE A 17 -8.43 1.21 15.47
CA PHE A 17 -8.07 -0.20 15.62
C PHE A 17 -8.68 -0.83 16.87
N TRP A 18 -8.64 -0.12 18.00
CA TRP A 18 -9.25 -0.58 19.25
C TRP A 18 -10.76 -0.82 19.11
N THR A 19 -11.48 0.13 18.52
CA THR A 19 -12.93 -0.01 18.25
C THR A 19 -13.25 -1.09 17.22
N GLY A 20 -12.30 -1.40 16.33
CA GLY A 20 -12.38 -2.48 15.35
C GLY A 20 -12.09 -3.88 15.91
N GLY A 21 -11.79 -3.99 17.22
CA GLY A 21 -11.53 -5.26 17.88
C GLY A 21 -10.07 -5.73 17.84
N ILE A 22 -9.16 -4.93 17.28
CA ILE A 22 -7.73 -5.22 17.28
C ILE A 22 -7.12 -4.55 18.51
N ALA A 23 -6.99 -5.31 19.59
CA ALA A 23 -6.49 -4.83 20.87
C ALA A 23 -4.97 -5.05 21.07
N ASN A 24 -4.35 -5.95 20.30
CA ASN A 24 -2.94 -6.27 20.43
C ASN A 24 -2.07 -5.15 19.81
N PRO A 25 -1.27 -4.41 20.60
CA PRO A 25 -0.40 -3.34 20.10
C PRO A 25 0.53 -3.76 18.97
N MET A 26 1.04 -4.99 19.00
CA MET A 26 1.95 -5.49 17.97
C MET A 26 1.24 -5.67 16.63
N GLU A 27 0.01 -6.19 16.66
CA GLU A 27 -0.82 -6.37 15.47
C GLU A 27 -1.20 -5.00 14.87
N VAL A 28 -1.55 -4.02 15.72
CA VAL A 28 -1.80 -2.64 15.26
C VAL A 28 -0.59 -2.03 14.56
N ILE A 29 0.61 -2.20 15.13
CA ILE A 29 1.85 -1.70 14.51
C ILE A 29 2.09 -2.37 13.15
N GLU A 30 1.87 -3.68 13.05
CA GLU A 30 2.02 -4.43 11.79
C GLU A 30 1.04 -3.92 10.72
N GLN A 31 -0.25 -3.78 11.04
CA GLN A 31 -1.24 -3.27 10.10
C GLN A 31 -0.92 -1.84 9.62
N ILE A 32 -0.51 -0.95 10.54
CA ILE A 32 -0.07 0.40 10.17
C ILE A 32 1.16 0.33 9.25
N THR A 33 2.12 -0.54 9.57
CA THR A 33 3.35 -0.69 8.78
C THR A 33 3.03 -1.13 7.36
N TYR A 34 2.12 -2.10 7.18
CA TYR A 34 1.69 -2.51 5.85
C TYR A 34 1.03 -1.38 5.06
N LEU A 35 0.11 -0.62 5.67
CA LEU A 35 -0.54 0.52 5.01
C LEU A 35 0.47 1.60 4.61
N LEU A 36 1.45 1.89 5.47
CA LEU A 36 2.53 2.82 5.15
C LEU A 36 3.43 2.31 4.02
N PHE A 37 3.70 1.00 4.00
CA PHE A 37 4.52 0.38 2.97
C PHE A 37 3.87 0.48 1.58
N ILE A 38 2.61 0.09 1.44
CA ILE A 38 1.91 0.20 0.15
C ILE A 38 1.77 1.64 -0.33
N ARG A 39 1.53 2.57 0.59
CA ARG A 39 1.51 4.00 0.28
C ARG A 39 2.87 4.47 -0.24
N ARG A 40 3.97 4.03 0.40
CA ARG A 40 5.33 4.35 -0.03
C ARG A 40 5.64 3.79 -1.42
N LEU A 41 5.19 2.57 -1.72
CA LEU A 41 5.33 1.96 -3.04
C LEU A 41 4.62 2.78 -4.13
N ASP A 42 3.39 3.25 -3.86
CA ASP A 42 2.63 4.10 -4.79
C ASP A 42 3.29 5.47 -5.02
N GLU A 43 3.86 6.07 -3.97
CA GLU A 43 4.63 7.31 -4.10
C GLU A 43 5.87 7.14 -5.00
N LEU A 44 6.58 6.00 -4.88
CA LEU A 44 7.74 5.69 -5.71
C LEU A 44 7.36 5.47 -7.17
N GLN A 45 6.27 4.75 -7.42
CA GLN A 45 5.70 4.59 -8.77
C GLN A 45 5.36 5.96 -9.37
N THR A 46 4.66 6.81 -8.62
CA THR A 46 4.27 8.16 -9.06
C THR A 46 5.49 9.03 -9.39
N LEU A 47 6.56 8.92 -8.59
CA LEU A 47 7.82 9.62 -8.85
C LEU A 47 8.48 9.12 -10.15
N ALA A 48 8.48 7.81 -10.38
CA ALA A 48 9.02 7.20 -11.59
C ALA A 48 8.22 7.64 -12.84
N GLU A 49 6.89 7.66 -12.76
CA GLU A 49 6.00 8.16 -13.81
C GLU A 49 6.28 9.62 -14.17
N ARG A 50 6.43 10.50 -13.16
CA ARG A 50 6.78 11.91 -13.38
C ARG A 50 8.15 12.06 -14.06
N LYS A 51 9.13 11.24 -13.68
CA LYS A 51 10.46 11.24 -14.29
C LYS A 51 10.39 10.74 -15.74
N ALA A 52 9.64 9.68 -16.01
CA ALA A 52 9.41 9.17 -17.35
C ALA A 52 8.77 10.22 -18.25
N ASN A 53 7.71 10.89 -17.78
CA ASN A 53 7.03 11.97 -18.51
C ASN A 53 7.95 13.15 -18.82
N THR A 54 8.86 13.50 -17.89
CA THR A 54 9.83 14.59 -18.09
C THR A 54 10.95 14.20 -19.06
N THR A 55 11.42 12.96 -19.01
CA THR A 55 12.59 12.51 -19.77
C THR A 55 12.25 11.82 -21.09
N GLY A 56 10.97 11.47 -21.31
CA GLY A 56 10.51 10.66 -22.44
C GLY A 56 11.00 9.21 -22.42
N LYS A 57 11.65 8.77 -21.34
CA LYS A 57 12.17 7.40 -21.20
C LYS A 57 11.16 6.52 -20.46
N PRO A 58 11.04 5.23 -20.83
CA PRO A 58 10.18 4.30 -20.11
C PRO A 58 10.68 4.07 -18.68
N ILE A 59 9.78 3.67 -17.78
CA ILE A 59 10.13 3.26 -16.42
C ILE A 59 10.82 1.90 -16.51
N GLU A 60 12.10 1.82 -16.15
CA GLU A 60 12.88 0.59 -16.26
C GLU A 60 12.40 -0.53 -15.32
N ARG A 61 11.90 -0.16 -14.14
CA ARG A 61 11.43 -1.08 -13.10
C ARG A 61 10.20 -0.51 -12.41
N PRO A 62 9.01 -0.62 -13.02
CA PRO A 62 7.79 -0.17 -12.37
C PRO A 62 7.53 -1.03 -11.12
N VAL A 63 7.11 -0.38 -10.03
CA VAL A 63 6.73 -1.08 -8.80
C VAL A 63 5.46 -1.88 -9.04
N PHE A 64 4.50 -1.26 -9.73
CA PHE A 64 3.27 -1.89 -10.18
C PHE A 64 3.41 -2.20 -11.67
N PRO A 65 3.56 -3.48 -12.07
CA PRO A 65 3.69 -3.84 -13.47
C PRO A 65 2.39 -3.57 -14.24
N GLU A 66 2.46 -3.52 -15.56
CA GLU A 66 1.26 -3.48 -16.41
C GLU A 66 0.58 -4.86 -16.44
N GLY A 67 -0.73 -4.86 -16.69
CA GLY A 67 -1.52 -6.09 -16.82
C GLY A 67 -2.34 -6.42 -15.57
N MET A 68 -2.73 -7.69 -15.48
CA MET A 68 -3.57 -8.21 -14.41
C MET A 68 -2.74 -8.94 -13.36
N ASP A 69 -3.04 -8.69 -12.09
CA ASP A 69 -2.61 -9.52 -11.00
C ASP A 69 -3.33 -10.88 -11.06
N THR A 70 -2.69 -11.90 -10.48
CA THR A 70 -3.21 -13.26 -10.38
C THR A 70 -3.45 -13.67 -8.93
N PHE A 71 -3.57 -12.69 -8.03
CA PHE A 71 -3.88 -12.88 -6.63
C PHE A 71 -5.41 -12.94 -6.43
N GLY A 72 -5.83 -13.35 -5.23
CA GLY A 72 -7.25 -13.45 -4.88
C GLY A 72 -8.02 -14.49 -5.69
N GLN A 73 -9.36 -14.36 -5.68
CA GLN A 73 -10.23 -15.25 -6.46
C GLN A 73 -10.54 -14.73 -7.88
N SER A 74 -10.33 -13.44 -8.14
CA SER A 74 -10.65 -12.79 -9.41
C SER A 74 -9.50 -11.87 -9.84
N PRO A 75 -8.87 -12.08 -11.01
CA PRO A 75 -7.81 -11.21 -11.51
C PRO A 75 -8.25 -9.74 -11.60
N ARG A 76 -7.40 -8.80 -11.18
CA ARG A 76 -7.63 -7.36 -11.30
C ARG A 76 -6.40 -6.66 -11.90
N PRO A 77 -6.55 -5.45 -12.46
CA PRO A 77 -5.41 -4.68 -12.92
C PRO A 77 -4.46 -4.33 -11.76
N PHE A 78 -3.13 -4.41 -11.97
CA PHE A 78 -2.16 -3.94 -10.98
C PHE A 78 -2.31 -2.46 -10.61
N THR A 79 -2.96 -1.67 -11.47
CA THR A 79 -3.32 -0.27 -11.18
C THR A 79 -4.31 -0.13 -10.03
N ASP A 80 -5.13 -1.16 -9.78
CA ASP A 80 -6.14 -1.16 -8.72
C ASP A 80 -5.49 -1.39 -7.35
N LEU A 81 -4.31 -2.02 -7.32
CA LEU A 81 -3.52 -2.25 -6.10
C LEU A 81 -2.77 -0.98 -5.63
N ARG A 82 -2.81 0.12 -6.39
CA ARG A 82 -2.19 1.39 -5.99
C ARG A 82 -2.98 2.05 -4.87
N TRP A 83 -2.27 2.55 -3.85
CA TRP A 83 -2.89 3.27 -2.73
C TRP A 83 -3.82 4.38 -3.20
N GLY A 84 -3.38 5.23 -4.14
CA GLY A 84 -4.19 6.29 -4.72
C GLY A 84 -5.46 5.82 -5.45
N THR A 85 -5.54 4.54 -5.85
CA THR A 85 -6.72 3.97 -6.49
C THR A 85 -7.67 3.39 -5.44
N PHE A 86 -7.26 2.34 -4.72
CA PHE A 86 -8.18 1.61 -3.85
C PHE A 86 -8.64 2.40 -2.63
N SER A 87 -7.85 3.39 -2.17
CA SER A 87 -8.23 4.20 -1.00
C SER A 87 -9.44 5.12 -1.27
N ASN A 88 -9.84 5.28 -2.53
CA ASN A 88 -11.01 6.05 -2.94
C ASN A 88 -12.24 5.17 -3.21
N LEU A 89 -12.14 3.85 -3.04
CA LEU A 89 -13.23 2.90 -3.25
C LEU A 89 -14.11 2.75 -2.02
N ALA A 90 -15.25 2.07 -2.18
CA ALA A 90 -16.14 1.77 -1.07
C ALA A 90 -15.44 0.88 -0.02
N PRO A 91 -15.74 1.02 1.29
CA PRO A 91 -15.01 0.29 2.34
C PRO A 91 -14.94 -1.23 2.16
N ALA A 92 -16.02 -1.85 1.67
CA ALA A 92 -16.05 -3.30 1.43
C ALA A 92 -15.11 -3.73 0.30
N GLU A 93 -15.06 -2.96 -0.78
CA GLU A 93 -14.18 -3.23 -1.93
C GLU A 93 -12.72 -2.93 -1.57
N MET A 94 -12.48 -1.86 -0.81
CA MET A 94 -11.17 -1.55 -0.27
C MET A 94 -10.62 -2.70 0.58
N PHE A 95 -11.45 -3.24 1.46
CA PHE A 95 -11.08 -4.38 2.30
C PHE A 95 -10.74 -5.61 1.47
N GLU A 96 -11.57 -5.97 0.48
CA GLU A 96 -11.31 -7.08 -0.45
C GLU A 96 -9.98 -6.91 -1.17
N ILE A 97 -9.72 -5.73 -1.75
CA ILE A 97 -8.48 -5.45 -2.50
C ILE A 97 -7.27 -5.55 -1.58
N VAL A 98 -7.34 -4.96 -0.38
CA VAL A 98 -6.21 -4.98 0.56
C VAL A 98 -5.91 -6.41 1.00
N ASP A 99 -6.94 -7.17 1.38
CA ASP A 99 -6.81 -8.53 1.91
C ASP A 99 -6.35 -9.53 0.84
N GLN A 100 -7.03 -9.54 -0.31
CA GLN A 100 -6.87 -10.58 -1.32
C GLN A 100 -5.78 -10.28 -2.37
N HIS A 101 -5.43 -9.01 -2.59
CA HIS A 101 -4.53 -8.62 -3.68
C HIS A 101 -3.28 -7.90 -3.18
N VAL A 102 -3.43 -6.85 -2.36
CA VAL A 102 -2.32 -6.02 -1.90
C VAL A 102 -1.38 -6.80 -0.96
N PHE A 103 -1.90 -7.55 0.01
CA PHE A 103 -1.04 -8.32 0.92
C PHE A 103 -0.22 -9.40 0.20
N PRO A 104 -0.80 -10.25 -0.68
CA PRO A 104 0.00 -11.18 -1.48
C PRO A 104 1.04 -10.48 -2.35
N PHE A 105 0.68 -9.35 -2.97
CA PHE A 105 1.61 -8.56 -3.78
C PHE A 105 2.83 -8.06 -2.98
N ILE A 106 2.60 -7.45 -1.81
CA ILE A 106 3.67 -6.97 -0.92
C ILE A 106 4.58 -8.13 -0.48
N ARG A 107 4.00 -9.28 -0.13
CA ARG A 107 4.77 -10.47 0.26
C ARG A 107 5.68 -10.96 -0.87
N GLY A 108 5.16 -11.04 -2.10
CA GLY A 108 5.94 -11.43 -3.28
C GLY A 108 7.12 -10.49 -3.57
N LEU A 109 6.97 -9.19 -3.33
CA LEU A 109 8.07 -8.21 -3.46
C LEU A 109 9.20 -8.44 -2.45
N GLY A 110 8.87 -8.93 -1.25
CA GLY A 110 9.83 -9.28 -0.20
C GLY A 110 10.61 -10.58 -0.50
N GLU A 111 9.95 -11.58 -1.09
CA GLU A 111 10.57 -12.87 -1.44
C GLU A 111 11.51 -12.77 -2.66
N THR A 112 11.23 -11.86 -3.58
CA THR A 112 12.00 -11.71 -4.85
C THR A 112 13.28 -10.88 -4.68
N GLY A 113 13.65 -10.48 -3.45
CA GLY A 113 14.90 -9.75 -3.20
C GLY A 113 14.95 -8.37 -3.89
N SER A 114 13.81 -7.67 -3.97
CA SER A 114 13.79 -6.32 -4.52
C SER A 114 14.62 -5.36 -3.63
N SER A 115 15.16 -4.29 -4.22
CA SER A 115 16.08 -3.29 -3.62
C SER A 115 15.63 -2.62 -2.30
N PHE A 116 14.51 -3.05 -1.72
CA PHE A 116 14.01 -2.66 -0.40
C PHE A 116 14.42 -3.63 0.72
N ALA A 117 15.04 -4.77 0.38
CA ALA A 117 15.51 -5.79 1.32
C ALA A 117 17.03 -5.70 1.64
N SER A 118 17.68 -4.57 1.34
CA SER A 118 19.11 -4.32 1.63
C SER A 118 19.31 -3.03 2.40
#